data_AF-A0A8T5GLB4-F1
#
_entry.id   AF-A0A8T5GLB4-F1
#
_cell.length_a   1.000
_cell.length_b   1.000
_cell.length_c   1.000
_cell.angle_alpha   90.00
_cell.angle_beta   90.00
_cell.angle_gamma   90.00
#
_symmetry.space_group_name_H-M   'P 1'
#
loop_
_entity.id
_entity.type
_entity.pdbx_description
1 polymer ?
#
loop_
_entity_poly.entity_id
_entity_poly.type
_entity_poly.pdbx_seq_one_letter_code
_entity_poly.pdbx_strand_id
1 'polypeptide(L)'
;VDQTRGWFYTLLAVSTTVFDSKAYKRCLSLGLILDAEGKKMSKSRGNIVDPWDHFNREGADATRWYMVTAGAPWNPLKFDSNGVRETYAKMFLTLWNVYKFHADYAALDGFDPEATSSDTAQRPELDRWILSRLNTVATGYHESFVNWQFHKAGRDLEDFVVNDLSNWYVRRSRRRLWDEADSGDKLACQHTLHEVLTTLCRLIAPISPFMVDTIHRNLTGLAVHQSDWPLGIPGAIEGATADEWDEVAAKATATLPPHDPALEASMDLVRELAEAGRRVRIENNRRQRLPCSKGFIVAGPDLSAFHDLLAEELNVEIIQVENDLDRFQRIELAPNFRALAPKARANVNDVANAIKSTEDPVGLLAQIDAGTATIMDILIERSDIEVKRVEREGFAAQTVEVTHGETTSHVSLVLDMNDTPELLSKGMARDITRRVQARRKTLDLDIEATIELEVWMENAPSMMAADEAWVATETRTSACIFHEKGATPPAGAEHFEVDGTVVHFTVA
;
A
#
# COMPACT_ATOMS: atom_id res chain seq x y z
N VAL A 1 -32.36 20.07 11.35
CA VAL A 1 -33.15 20.97 10.43
C VAL A 1 -34.48 21.35 11.07
N ASP A 2 -35.23 20.35 11.47
CA ASP A 2 -36.33 20.36 12.45
C ASP A 2 -36.12 21.24 13.70
N GLN A 3 -34.93 21.22 14.32
CA GLN A 3 -34.67 21.98 15.55
C GLN A 3 -34.54 23.50 15.35
N THR A 4 -34.38 23.98 14.12
CA THR A 4 -34.21 25.42 13.83
C THR A 4 -35.44 26.25 14.20
N ARG A 5 -36.63 25.66 14.11
CA ARG A 5 -37.91 26.28 14.49
C ARG A 5 -38.41 25.86 15.87
N GLY A 6 -37.74 24.90 16.50
CA GLY A 6 -38.04 24.39 17.83
C GLY A 6 -37.00 24.85 18.82
N TRP A 7 -36.17 23.91 19.27
CA TRP A 7 -35.25 24.11 20.39
C TRP A 7 -34.30 25.30 20.17
N PHE A 8 -33.65 25.39 19.00
CA PHE A 8 -32.67 26.45 18.75
C PHE A 8 -33.29 27.84 18.83
N TYR A 9 -34.50 27.99 18.27
CA TYR A 9 -35.26 29.23 18.35
C TYR A 9 -35.65 29.56 19.79
N THR A 10 -36.24 28.60 20.52
CA THR A 10 -36.71 28.85 21.89
C THR A 10 -35.55 29.22 22.82
N LEU A 11 -34.41 28.53 22.73
CA LEU A 11 -33.21 28.88 23.51
C LEU A 11 -32.74 30.31 23.21
N LEU A 12 -32.64 30.66 21.91
CA LEU A 12 -32.19 31.98 21.51
C LEU A 12 -33.17 33.07 21.96
N ALA A 13 -34.47 32.86 21.78
CA ALA A 13 -35.51 33.80 22.17
C ALA A 13 -35.50 34.07 23.68
N VAL A 14 -35.49 33.01 24.50
CA VAL A 14 -35.44 33.14 25.96
C VAL A 14 -34.15 33.85 26.40
N SER A 15 -33.01 33.43 25.84
CA SER A 15 -31.71 34.01 26.21
C SER A 15 -31.62 35.50 25.91
N THR A 16 -32.07 35.92 24.72
CA THR A 16 -32.07 37.32 24.31
C THR A 16 -33.07 38.13 25.15
N THR A 17 -34.29 37.64 25.39
CA THR A 17 -35.31 38.42 26.11
C THR A 17 -35.02 38.55 27.60
N VAL A 18 -34.46 37.52 28.23
CA VAL A 18 -34.26 37.49 29.69
C VAL A 18 -32.86 37.97 30.09
N PHE A 19 -31.83 37.62 29.32
CA PHE A 19 -30.43 37.85 29.69
C PHE A 19 -29.68 38.78 28.73
N ASP A 20 -30.32 39.29 27.68
CA ASP A 20 -29.70 40.11 26.63
C ASP A 20 -28.40 39.48 26.09
N SER A 21 -28.41 38.16 25.88
CA SER A 21 -27.22 37.39 25.50
C SER A 21 -27.55 36.24 24.55
N LYS A 22 -26.55 35.77 23.81
CA LYS A 22 -26.64 34.58 22.95
C LYS A 22 -26.72 33.29 23.78
N ALA A 23 -27.58 32.36 23.37
CA ALA A 23 -27.74 31.06 24.04
C ALA A 23 -26.60 30.08 23.77
N TYR A 24 -25.91 30.24 22.64
CA TYR A 24 -24.80 29.39 22.21
C TYR A 24 -23.84 30.18 21.32
N LYS A 25 -22.56 29.83 21.36
CA LYS A 25 -21.51 30.49 20.55
C LYS A 25 -21.34 29.85 19.17
N ARG A 26 -21.62 28.55 19.08
CA ARG A 26 -21.57 27.74 17.85
C ARG A 26 -22.81 26.85 17.80
N CYS A 27 -23.37 26.63 16.61
CA CYS A 27 -24.56 25.78 16.41
C CYS A 27 -24.41 24.98 15.13
N LEU A 28 -24.52 23.66 15.25
CA LEU A 28 -24.45 22.72 14.12
C LEU A 28 -25.80 21.98 14.03
N SER A 29 -26.48 22.11 12.89
CA SER A 29 -27.69 21.34 12.60
C SER A 29 -27.34 20.13 11.74
N LEU A 30 -27.54 18.93 12.29
CA LEU A 30 -27.33 17.70 11.55
C LEU A 30 -28.44 17.43 10.51
N GLY A 31 -28.09 16.65 9.50
CA GLY A 31 -29.02 16.01 8.57
C GLY A 31 -29.83 14.90 9.23
N LEU A 32 -30.88 14.43 8.55
CA LEU A 32 -31.68 13.31 9.03
C LEU A 32 -31.05 11.97 8.62
N ILE A 33 -31.23 10.95 9.45
CA ILE A 33 -30.93 9.56 9.09
C ILE A 33 -32.10 9.00 8.27
N LEU A 34 -31.78 8.45 7.11
CA LEU A 34 -32.69 7.86 6.13
C LEU A 34 -32.34 6.38 5.96
N ASP A 35 -33.26 5.58 5.44
CA ASP A 35 -32.93 4.22 5.01
C ASP A 35 -31.92 4.23 3.83
N ALA A 36 -31.45 3.05 3.44
CA ALA A 36 -30.49 2.87 2.36
C ALA A 36 -30.98 3.46 1.03
N GLU A 37 -32.29 3.43 0.78
CA GLU A 37 -32.93 4.03 -0.40
C GLU A 37 -33.17 5.54 -0.29
N GLY A 38 -32.84 6.16 0.85
CA GLY A 38 -33.01 7.59 1.08
C GLY A 38 -34.43 8.02 1.47
N LYS A 39 -35.27 7.09 1.94
CA LYS A 39 -36.59 7.40 2.48
C LYS A 39 -36.50 7.59 3.99
N LYS A 40 -37.38 8.44 4.52
CA LYS A 40 -37.53 8.63 5.96
C LYS A 40 -37.90 7.30 6.63
N MET A 41 -37.15 6.92 7.67
CA MET A 41 -37.45 5.76 8.50
C MET A 41 -38.73 5.98 9.31
N SER A 42 -39.64 4.99 9.33
CA SER A 42 -40.83 5.00 10.18
C SER A 42 -41.34 3.60 10.50
N LYS A 43 -41.96 3.42 11.68
CA LYS A 43 -42.55 2.14 12.11
C LYS A 43 -43.59 1.64 11.11
N SER A 44 -44.39 2.56 10.57
CA SER A 44 -45.41 2.28 9.55
C SER A 44 -44.86 1.80 8.21
N ARG A 45 -43.60 2.11 7.88
CA ARG A 45 -42.93 1.69 6.64
C ARG A 45 -42.08 0.44 6.83
N GLY A 46 -41.90 -0.03 8.06
CA GLY A 46 -41.10 -1.22 8.37
C GLY A 46 -39.60 -1.08 8.08
N ASN A 47 -39.12 0.12 7.79
CA ASN A 47 -37.74 0.42 7.38
C ASN A 47 -36.89 1.03 8.51
N ILE A 48 -37.25 0.77 9.77
CA ILE A 48 -36.46 1.22 10.92
C ILE A 48 -35.31 0.23 11.11
N VAL A 49 -34.12 0.77 11.30
CA VAL A 49 -32.95 0.02 11.75
C VAL A 49 -32.83 0.17 13.26
N ASP A 50 -32.75 -0.96 13.98
CA ASP A 50 -32.45 -0.96 15.41
C ASP A 50 -30.94 -0.81 15.63
N PRO A 51 -30.46 0.24 16.32
CA PRO A 51 -29.04 0.38 16.65
C PRO A 51 -28.46 -0.82 17.40
N TRP A 52 -29.26 -1.55 18.20
CA TRP A 52 -28.79 -2.70 18.96
C TRP A 52 -28.37 -3.88 18.09
N ASP A 53 -28.99 -4.06 16.91
CA ASP A 53 -28.56 -5.08 15.95
C ASP A 53 -27.12 -4.86 15.52
N HIS A 54 -26.70 -3.60 15.45
CA HIS A 54 -25.35 -3.20 15.06
C HIS A 54 -24.38 -3.19 16.24
N PHE A 55 -24.81 -2.69 17.40
CA PHE A 55 -23.97 -2.72 18.60
C PHE A 55 -23.62 -4.14 19.03
N ASN A 56 -24.55 -5.09 18.91
CA ASN A 56 -24.30 -6.48 19.29
C ASN A 56 -23.46 -7.25 18.26
N ARG A 57 -23.46 -6.84 16.98
CA ARG A 57 -22.78 -7.57 15.90
C ARG A 57 -21.45 -6.96 15.50
N GLU A 58 -21.39 -5.65 15.27
CA GLU A 58 -20.17 -4.94 14.86
C GLU A 58 -19.54 -4.12 15.99
N GLY A 59 -20.29 -3.84 17.06
CA GLY A 59 -19.83 -3.00 18.16
C GLY A 59 -20.21 -1.53 18.00
N ALA A 60 -20.21 -0.81 19.13
CA ALA A 60 -20.53 0.62 19.17
C ALA A 60 -19.51 1.45 18.39
N ASP A 61 -18.22 1.10 18.44
CA ASP A 61 -17.15 1.86 17.80
C ASP A 61 -17.26 1.88 16.27
N ALA A 62 -17.53 0.73 15.64
CA ALA A 62 -17.74 0.64 14.20
C ALA A 62 -18.96 1.46 13.77
N THR A 63 -20.06 1.37 14.55
CA THR A 63 -21.28 2.13 14.27
C THR A 63 -21.05 3.64 14.36
N ARG A 64 -20.35 4.11 15.42
CA ARG A 64 -20.03 5.52 15.62
C ARG A 64 -19.11 6.05 14.53
N TRP A 65 -18.09 5.29 14.17
CA TRP A 65 -17.18 5.63 13.08
C TRP A 65 -17.92 5.79 11.77
N TYR A 66 -18.71 4.79 11.38
CA TYR A 66 -19.52 4.83 10.16
C TYR A 66 -20.44 6.05 10.13
N MET A 67 -21.14 6.35 11.23
CA MET A 67 -22.01 7.52 11.30
C MET A 67 -21.29 8.86 11.08
N VAL A 68 -20.02 8.95 11.48
CA VAL A 68 -19.20 10.15 11.31
C VAL A 68 -18.56 10.21 9.92
N THR A 69 -18.11 9.09 9.37
CA THR A 69 -17.34 9.03 8.12
C THR A 69 -18.20 8.88 6.87
N ALA A 70 -19.44 8.38 6.98
CA ALA A 70 -20.30 8.15 5.82
C ALA A 70 -20.66 9.43 5.05
N GLY A 71 -20.70 10.60 5.69
CA GLY A 71 -20.94 11.85 5.00
C GLY A 71 -20.84 13.09 5.88
N ALA A 72 -20.88 14.26 5.24
CA ALA A 72 -20.86 15.53 5.97
C ALA A 72 -22.05 15.65 6.92
N PRO A 73 -21.86 16.19 8.13
CA PRO A 73 -22.86 16.13 9.19
C PRO A 73 -24.18 16.86 8.86
N TRP A 74 -24.14 17.87 7.99
CA TRP A 74 -25.32 18.63 7.55
C TRP A 74 -26.11 17.96 6.42
N ASN A 75 -25.56 16.93 5.77
CA ASN A 75 -26.25 16.17 4.74
C ASN A 75 -27.09 15.05 5.35
N PRO A 76 -28.23 14.68 4.74
CA PRO A 76 -28.95 13.48 5.14
C PRO A 76 -28.06 12.23 4.99
N LEU A 77 -27.99 11.42 6.04
CA LEU A 77 -27.25 10.16 6.04
C LEU A 77 -28.16 9.04 5.54
N LYS A 78 -27.83 8.41 4.42
CA LYS A 78 -28.46 7.15 4.00
C LYS A 78 -27.78 6.02 4.76
N PHE A 79 -28.46 5.48 5.76
CA PHE A 79 -27.90 4.44 6.60
C PHE A 79 -27.92 3.10 5.87
N ASP A 80 -26.74 2.55 5.63
CA ASP A 80 -26.53 1.22 5.07
C ASP A 80 -25.89 0.30 6.13
N SER A 81 -26.62 -0.74 6.52
CA SER A 81 -26.14 -1.76 7.46
C SER A 81 -24.85 -2.46 6.99
N ASN A 82 -24.62 -2.58 5.68
CA ASN A 82 -23.38 -3.14 5.15
C ASN A 82 -22.19 -2.19 5.33
N GLY A 83 -22.41 -0.88 5.23
CA GLY A 83 -21.36 0.12 5.48
C GLY A 83 -20.77 0.03 6.90
N VAL A 84 -21.59 -0.34 7.90
CA VAL A 84 -21.10 -0.60 9.27
C VAL A 84 -20.19 -1.84 9.31
N ARG A 85 -20.56 -2.91 8.60
CA ARG A 85 -19.75 -4.15 8.52
C ARG A 85 -18.42 -3.92 7.82
N GLU A 86 -18.46 -3.18 6.71
CA GLU A 86 -17.25 -2.80 5.97
C GLU A 86 -16.34 -1.95 6.84
N THR A 87 -16.89 -0.97 7.57
CA THR A 87 -16.15 -0.14 8.53
C THR A 87 -15.48 -1.00 9.61
N TYR A 88 -16.21 -1.93 10.21
CA TYR A 88 -15.66 -2.87 11.20
C TYR A 88 -14.48 -3.67 10.63
N ALA A 89 -14.68 -4.31 9.48
CA ALA A 89 -13.69 -5.18 8.87
C ALA A 89 -12.46 -4.42 8.35
N LYS A 90 -12.66 -3.23 7.78
CA LYS A 90 -11.59 -2.44 7.17
C LYS A 90 -10.78 -1.66 8.19
N MET A 91 -11.44 -0.96 9.11
CA MET A 91 -10.77 -0.09 10.09
C MET A 91 -10.41 -0.84 11.37
N PHE A 92 -11.40 -1.35 12.09
CA PHE A 92 -11.22 -1.84 13.47
C PHE A 92 -10.51 -3.19 13.54
N LEU A 93 -10.84 -4.13 12.64
CA LEU A 93 -10.12 -5.40 12.57
C LEU A 93 -8.66 -5.19 12.17
N THR A 94 -8.38 -4.28 11.22
CA THR A 94 -7.02 -3.92 10.81
C THR A 94 -6.24 -3.31 11.97
N LEU A 95 -6.80 -2.29 12.64
CA LEU A 95 -6.16 -1.67 13.81
C LEU A 95 -5.86 -2.69 14.92
N TRP A 96 -6.83 -3.57 15.22
CA TRP A 96 -6.65 -4.62 16.21
C TRP A 96 -5.52 -5.58 15.83
N ASN A 97 -5.44 -5.98 14.56
CA ASN A 97 -4.38 -6.85 14.07
C ASN A 97 -3.00 -6.19 14.14
N VAL A 98 -2.89 -4.89 13.83
CA VAL A 98 -1.63 -4.14 13.97
C VAL A 98 -1.23 -4.04 15.45
N TYR A 99 -2.18 -3.72 16.33
CA TYR A 99 -1.94 -3.71 17.78
C TYR A 99 -1.47 -5.07 18.28
N LYS A 100 -2.17 -6.16 17.93
CA LYS A 100 -1.79 -7.52 18.35
C LYS A 100 -0.42 -7.92 17.83
N PHE A 101 -0.12 -7.59 16.57
CA PHE A 101 1.22 -7.79 16.00
C PHE A 101 2.28 -7.11 16.87
N HIS A 102 2.15 -5.82 17.18
CA HIS A 102 3.12 -5.12 18.04
C HIS A 102 3.17 -5.72 19.45
N ALA A 103 2.02 -5.89 20.10
CA ALA A 103 1.94 -6.35 21.49
C ALA A 103 2.50 -7.76 21.70
N ASP A 104 2.27 -8.68 20.76
CA ASP A 104 2.76 -10.04 20.87
C ASP A 104 4.29 -10.10 20.75
N TYR A 105 4.90 -9.37 19.80
CA TYR A 105 6.37 -9.27 19.70
C TYR A 105 6.98 -8.48 20.86
N ALA A 106 6.36 -7.36 21.26
CA ALA A 106 6.81 -6.58 22.41
C ALA A 106 6.88 -7.43 23.69
N ALA A 107 5.87 -8.29 23.91
CA ALA A 107 5.86 -9.19 25.06
C ALA A 107 6.95 -10.27 24.98
N LEU A 108 7.21 -10.83 23.78
CA LEU A 108 8.28 -11.81 23.56
C LEU A 108 9.67 -11.21 23.81
N ASP A 109 9.87 -9.96 23.38
CA ASP A 109 11.14 -9.25 23.48
C ASP A 109 11.35 -8.60 24.87
N GLY A 110 10.33 -8.62 25.74
CA GLY A 110 10.36 -7.86 26.99
C GLY A 110 10.49 -6.35 26.76
N PHE A 111 9.93 -5.85 25.65
CA PHE A 111 9.99 -4.44 25.27
C PHE A 111 9.30 -3.56 26.30
N ASP A 112 10.04 -2.54 26.76
CA ASP A 112 9.53 -1.49 27.63
C ASP A 112 9.88 -0.12 27.00
N PRO A 113 8.86 0.66 26.60
CA PRO A 113 9.05 1.96 25.96
C PRO A 113 9.61 3.03 26.92
N GLU A 114 9.52 2.83 28.23
CA GLU A 114 10.07 3.74 29.25
C GLU A 114 11.50 3.36 29.65
N ALA A 115 11.84 2.06 29.61
CA ALA A 115 13.18 1.58 29.96
C ALA A 115 14.20 1.66 28.81
N THR A 116 13.73 1.79 27.56
CA THR A 116 14.57 1.85 26.37
C THR A 116 14.28 3.11 25.54
N SER A 117 15.21 3.50 24.67
CA SER A 117 15.02 4.65 23.79
C SER A 117 15.58 4.39 22.41
N SER A 118 14.92 4.92 21.38
CA SER A 118 15.41 4.93 20.01
C SER A 118 15.25 6.34 19.44
N ASP A 119 16.35 7.01 19.10
CA ASP A 119 16.29 8.36 18.52
C ASP A 119 15.68 8.30 17.12
N THR A 120 14.57 9.01 16.90
CA THR A 120 13.85 9.05 15.63
C THR A 120 14.76 9.41 14.44
N ALA A 121 15.74 10.29 14.65
CA ALA A 121 16.66 10.69 13.57
C ALA A 121 17.59 9.56 13.10
N GLN A 122 17.82 8.55 13.95
CA GLN A 122 18.68 7.40 13.68
C GLN A 122 17.89 6.16 13.27
N ARG A 123 16.55 6.25 13.27
CA ARG A 123 15.70 5.14 12.81
C ARG A 123 15.76 5.04 11.28
N PRO A 124 15.60 3.81 10.74
CA PRO A 124 15.43 3.60 9.32
C PRO A 124 14.38 4.50 8.68
N GLU A 125 14.55 4.73 7.40
CA GLU A 125 13.80 5.66 6.57
C GLU A 125 12.32 5.28 6.53
N LEU A 126 12.02 3.98 6.58
CA LEU A 126 10.65 3.48 6.66
C LEU A 126 9.96 3.87 7.99
N ASP A 127 10.69 3.87 9.11
CA ASP A 127 10.18 4.30 10.42
C ASP A 127 9.99 5.81 10.47
N ARG A 128 10.99 6.57 10.00
CA ARG A 128 10.91 8.03 9.89
C ARG A 128 9.75 8.45 8.99
N TRP A 129 9.53 7.73 7.89
CA TRP A 129 8.43 8.00 6.96
C TRP A 129 7.07 7.81 7.62
N ILE A 130 6.80 6.66 8.27
CA ILE A 130 5.47 6.43 8.86
C ILE A 130 5.17 7.42 9.99
N LEU A 131 6.20 7.85 10.72
CA LEU A 131 6.10 8.88 11.75
C LEU A 131 5.82 10.27 11.15
N SER A 132 6.49 10.64 10.06
CA SER A 132 6.17 11.86 9.31
C SER A 132 4.73 11.84 8.82
N ARG A 133 4.31 10.73 8.18
CA ARG A 133 2.93 10.51 7.71
C ARG A 133 1.92 10.65 8.83
N LEU A 134 2.20 10.10 10.01
CA LEU A 134 1.35 10.24 11.19
C LEU A 134 1.20 11.72 11.60
N ASN A 135 2.28 12.49 11.58
CA ASN A 135 2.22 13.93 11.86
C ASN A 135 1.29 14.64 10.85
N THR A 136 1.49 14.40 9.54
CA THR A 136 0.67 14.99 8.47
C THR A 136 -0.81 14.66 8.65
N VAL A 137 -1.13 13.39 8.91
CA VAL A 137 -2.51 12.93 9.10
C VAL A 137 -3.11 13.47 10.40
N ALA A 138 -2.35 13.49 11.50
CA ALA A 138 -2.82 14.04 12.78
C ALA A 138 -3.13 15.54 12.68
N THR A 139 -2.27 16.30 11.99
CA THR A 139 -2.46 17.73 11.73
C THR A 139 -3.71 17.97 10.88
N GLY A 140 -3.83 17.27 9.75
CA GLY A 140 -5.02 17.36 8.88
C GLY A 140 -6.32 16.92 9.57
N TYR A 141 -6.25 15.92 10.45
CA TYR A 141 -7.36 15.48 11.28
C TYR A 141 -7.83 16.60 12.22
N HIS A 142 -6.89 17.23 12.93
CA HIS A 142 -7.18 18.34 13.84
C HIS A 142 -7.81 19.53 13.09
N GLU A 143 -7.22 19.95 11.96
CA GLU A 143 -7.76 21.03 11.13
C GLU A 143 -9.16 20.71 10.60
N SER A 144 -9.39 19.48 10.17
CA SER A 144 -10.70 19.02 9.72
C SER A 144 -11.72 19.05 10.85
N PHE A 145 -11.34 18.69 12.08
CA PHE A 145 -12.22 18.78 13.26
C PHE A 145 -12.58 20.21 13.62
N VAL A 146 -11.60 21.13 13.60
CA VAL A 146 -11.82 22.56 13.82
C VAL A 146 -12.84 23.11 12.81
N ASN A 147 -12.78 22.64 11.56
CA ASN A 147 -13.66 23.05 10.46
C ASN A 147 -14.94 22.19 10.29
N TRP A 148 -15.26 21.32 11.25
CA TRP A 148 -16.44 20.42 11.22
C TRP A 148 -16.49 19.45 10.03
N GLN A 149 -15.33 19.17 9.42
CA GLN A 149 -15.14 18.17 8.35
C GLN A 149 -14.81 16.80 8.93
N PHE A 150 -15.53 16.37 9.97
CA PHE A 150 -15.28 15.11 10.71
C PHE A 150 -15.24 13.87 9.80
N HIS A 151 -16.08 13.86 8.77
CA HIS A 151 -16.14 12.79 7.78
C HIS A 151 -14.85 12.64 6.96
N LYS A 152 -14.20 13.75 6.61
CA LYS A 152 -12.90 13.71 5.91
C LYS A 152 -11.81 13.27 6.89
N ALA A 153 -11.77 13.89 8.07
CA ALA A 153 -10.82 13.54 9.13
C ALA A 153 -10.79 12.02 9.40
N GLY A 154 -11.97 11.41 9.61
CA GLY A 154 -12.05 9.98 9.85
C GLY A 154 -11.68 9.13 8.63
N ARG A 155 -12.02 9.54 7.40
CA ARG A 155 -11.61 8.80 6.19
C ARG A 155 -10.10 8.85 5.97
N ASP A 156 -9.48 10.01 6.17
CA ASP A 156 -8.04 10.19 5.99
C ASP A 156 -7.26 9.39 7.06
N LEU A 157 -7.77 9.35 8.31
CA LEU A 157 -7.19 8.52 9.36
C LEU A 157 -7.38 7.01 9.09
N GLU A 158 -8.55 6.61 8.57
CA GLU A 158 -8.79 5.22 8.16
C GLU A 158 -7.86 4.82 7.01
N ASP A 159 -7.66 5.70 6.03
CA ASP A 159 -6.74 5.47 4.92
C ASP A 159 -5.31 5.27 5.42
N PHE A 160 -4.83 6.12 6.34
CA PHE A 160 -3.54 5.94 6.99
C PHE A 160 -3.41 4.59 7.70
N VAL A 161 -4.40 4.19 8.51
CA VAL A 161 -4.35 2.93 9.26
C VAL A 161 -4.28 1.72 8.30
N VAL A 162 -5.05 1.76 7.21
CA VAL A 162 -5.17 0.63 6.29
C VAL A 162 -4.00 0.59 5.31
N ASN A 163 -3.76 1.70 4.61
CA ASN A 163 -2.84 1.73 3.47
C ASN A 163 -1.41 2.05 3.88
N ASP A 164 -1.19 3.02 4.75
CA ASP A 164 0.16 3.44 5.15
C ASP A 164 0.71 2.52 6.25
N LEU A 165 -0.05 2.31 7.33
CA LEU A 165 0.39 1.53 8.48
C LEU A 165 0.33 0.02 8.22
N SER A 166 -0.86 -0.53 7.93
CA SER A 166 -1.02 -1.99 7.80
C SER A 166 -0.41 -2.52 6.50
N ASN A 167 -0.87 -2.03 5.35
CA ASN A 167 -0.52 -2.59 4.04
C ASN A 167 0.91 -2.26 3.60
N TRP A 168 1.50 -1.19 4.11
CA TRP A 168 2.88 -0.81 3.80
C TRP A 168 3.81 -1.05 4.97
N TYR A 169 3.77 -0.21 6.00
CA TYR A 169 4.76 -0.21 7.08
C TYR A 169 4.87 -1.56 7.81
N VAL A 170 3.76 -2.08 8.34
CA VAL A 170 3.73 -3.35 9.08
C VAL A 170 4.12 -4.51 8.17
N ARG A 171 3.55 -4.59 6.96
CA ARG A 171 3.88 -5.65 5.99
C ARG A 171 5.38 -5.70 5.70
N ARG A 172 6.03 -4.56 5.53
CA ARG A 172 7.48 -4.45 5.26
C ARG A 172 8.34 -4.65 6.50
N SER A 173 7.79 -4.42 7.69
CA SER A 173 8.53 -4.55 8.95
C SER A 173 8.43 -5.92 9.63
N ARG A 174 7.59 -6.85 9.14
CA ARG A 174 7.39 -8.18 9.77
C ARG A 174 8.69 -8.93 10.05
N ARG A 175 9.61 -8.95 9.08
CA ARG A 175 10.89 -9.64 9.21
C ARG A 175 11.79 -9.05 10.29
N ARG A 176 11.69 -7.73 10.53
CA ARG A 176 12.50 -7.00 11.52
C ARG A 176 12.19 -7.43 12.96
N LEU A 177 10.94 -7.85 13.21
CA LEU A 177 10.51 -8.35 14.54
C LEU A 177 10.66 -9.87 14.70
N TRP A 178 10.88 -10.62 13.61
CA TRP A 178 11.08 -12.08 13.66
C TRP A 178 12.50 -12.48 14.03
N ASP A 179 13.48 -11.60 13.85
CA ASP A 179 14.85 -11.91 14.19
C ASP A 179 14.98 -12.14 15.72
N GLU A 180 15.58 -13.27 16.08
CA GLU A 180 15.84 -13.62 17.48
C GLU A 180 16.95 -12.75 18.06
N ALA A 181 17.82 -12.18 17.21
CA ALA A 181 18.88 -11.29 17.65
C ALA A 181 18.32 -9.90 18.01
N ASP A 182 18.61 -9.45 19.23
CA ASP A 182 18.39 -8.06 19.62
C ASP A 182 19.24 -7.14 18.73
N SER A 183 18.55 -6.33 17.92
CA SER A 183 19.18 -5.35 17.03
C SER A 183 18.59 -3.97 17.25
N GLY A 184 19.40 -2.93 16.97
CA GLY A 184 18.93 -1.55 16.98
C GLY A 184 17.77 -1.32 16.00
N ASP A 185 17.73 -2.09 14.91
CA ASP A 185 16.64 -2.05 13.92
C ASP A 185 15.31 -2.59 14.49
N LYS A 186 15.35 -3.75 15.15
CA LYS A 186 14.19 -4.34 15.83
C LYS A 186 13.64 -3.39 16.91
N LEU A 187 14.53 -2.80 17.71
CA LEU A 187 14.16 -1.82 18.73
C LEU A 187 13.53 -0.56 18.13
N ALA A 188 14.08 -0.04 17.01
CA ALA A 188 13.53 1.10 16.29
C ALA A 188 12.10 0.82 15.78
N CYS A 189 11.85 -0.39 15.27
CA CYS A 189 10.51 -0.81 14.84
C CYS A 189 9.51 -0.87 16.01
N GLN A 190 9.91 -1.44 17.16
CA GLN A 190 9.07 -1.52 18.36
C GLN A 190 8.68 -0.11 18.87
N HIS A 191 9.65 0.80 19.00
CA HIS A 191 9.39 2.20 19.39
C HIS A 191 8.48 2.91 18.41
N THR A 192 8.69 2.72 17.11
CA THR A 192 7.88 3.34 16.06
C THR A 192 6.43 2.87 16.10
N LEU A 193 6.18 1.56 16.21
CA LEU A 193 4.83 1.03 16.35
C LEU A 193 4.14 1.52 17.62
N HIS A 194 4.88 1.60 18.73
CA HIS A 194 4.36 2.09 20.00
C HIS A 194 3.89 3.55 19.89
N GLU A 195 4.72 4.44 19.34
CA GLU A 195 4.38 5.85 19.11
C GLU A 195 3.19 6.03 18.16
N VAL A 196 3.15 5.24 17.08
CA VAL A 196 2.04 5.29 16.12
C VAL A 196 0.73 4.86 16.79
N LEU A 197 0.72 3.72 17.48
CA LEU A 197 -0.48 3.18 18.10
C LEU A 197 -1.02 4.08 19.23
N THR A 198 -0.14 4.60 20.09
CA THR A 198 -0.55 5.49 21.19
C THR A 198 -1.14 6.81 20.66
N THR A 199 -0.57 7.37 19.60
CA THR A 199 -1.11 8.57 18.93
C THR A 199 -2.43 8.29 18.21
N LEU A 200 -2.53 7.17 17.49
CA LEU A 200 -3.78 6.76 16.84
C LEU A 200 -4.91 6.58 17.86
N CYS A 201 -4.63 5.98 19.02
CA CYS A 201 -5.64 5.81 20.06
C CYS A 201 -6.23 7.17 20.48
N ARG A 202 -5.37 8.16 20.70
CA ARG A 202 -5.78 9.53 21.07
C ARG A 202 -6.61 10.20 19.97
N LEU A 203 -6.24 10.03 18.70
CA LEU A 203 -6.98 10.58 17.56
C LEU A 203 -8.34 9.93 17.33
N ILE A 204 -8.46 8.62 17.56
CA ILE A 204 -9.70 7.85 17.31
C ILE A 204 -10.71 8.01 18.46
N ALA A 205 -10.23 8.16 19.71
CA ALA A 205 -11.05 8.17 20.92
C ALA A 205 -12.26 9.14 20.90
N PRO A 206 -12.20 10.35 20.31
CA PRO A 206 -13.36 11.24 20.24
C PRO A 206 -14.54 10.67 19.42
N ILE A 207 -14.25 9.83 18.42
CA ILE A 207 -15.29 9.18 17.59
C ILE A 207 -15.65 7.82 18.16
N SER A 208 -14.66 6.96 18.39
CA SER A 208 -14.83 5.54 18.71
C SER A 208 -14.02 5.19 19.97
N PRO A 209 -14.62 5.29 21.17
CA PRO A 209 -13.87 5.33 22.41
C PRO A 209 -13.40 3.98 22.97
N PHE A 210 -14.07 2.86 22.67
CA PHE A 210 -13.94 1.65 23.52
C PHE A 210 -12.70 0.80 23.20
N MET A 211 -12.50 0.46 21.93
CA MET A 211 -11.37 -0.36 21.49
C MET A 211 -10.04 0.34 21.75
N VAL A 212 -9.97 1.64 21.45
CA VAL A 212 -8.74 2.41 21.63
C VAL A 212 -8.40 2.69 23.08
N ASP A 213 -9.38 2.75 23.99
CA ASP A 213 -9.09 2.78 25.44
C ASP A 213 -8.46 1.46 25.90
N THR A 214 -8.94 0.33 25.38
CA THR A 214 -8.34 -0.99 25.66
C THR A 214 -6.91 -1.06 25.15
N ILE A 215 -6.67 -0.69 23.90
CA ILE A 215 -5.33 -0.67 23.30
C ILE A 215 -4.40 0.26 24.09
N HIS A 216 -4.83 1.49 24.35
CA HIS A 216 -4.00 2.48 25.03
C HIS A 216 -3.64 2.08 26.45
N ARG A 217 -4.58 1.52 27.23
CA ARG A 217 -4.29 0.98 28.57
C ARG A 217 -3.28 -0.15 28.52
N ASN A 218 -3.39 -1.04 27.53
CA ASN A 218 -2.46 -2.15 27.39
C ASN A 218 -1.05 -1.67 27.01
N LEU A 219 -0.93 -0.56 26.28
CA LEU A 219 0.36 0.00 25.87
C LEU A 219 0.99 0.92 26.94
N THR A 220 0.19 1.71 27.65
CA THR A 220 0.67 2.82 28.51
C THR A 220 0.28 2.69 29.98
N GLY A 221 -0.61 1.74 30.32
CA GLY A 221 -1.23 1.64 31.64
C GLY A 221 -2.32 2.69 31.93
N LEU A 222 -2.54 3.67 31.04
CA LEU A 222 -3.45 4.80 31.26
C LEU A 222 -4.65 4.78 30.32
N ALA A 223 -5.77 5.35 30.76
CA ALA A 223 -6.96 5.51 29.94
C ALA A 223 -6.73 6.59 28.87
N VAL A 224 -7.10 6.30 27.62
CA VAL A 224 -6.91 7.24 26.51
C VAL A 224 -7.73 8.52 26.70
N HIS A 225 -8.88 8.41 27.37
CA HIS A 225 -9.79 9.53 27.62
C HIS A 225 -9.25 10.56 28.62
N GLN A 226 -8.14 10.26 29.29
CA GLN A 226 -7.43 11.17 30.19
C GLN A 226 -6.10 11.65 29.60
N SER A 227 -5.79 11.24 28.37
CA SER A 227 -4.56 11.61 27.69
C SER A 227 -4.69 12.95 26.99
N ASP A 228 -3.59 13.71 26.96
CA ASP A 228 -3.54 14.98 26.26
C ASP A 228 -3.71 14.80 24.75
N TRP A 229 -4.36 15.77 24.12
CA TRP A 229 -4.52 15.79 22.67
C TRP A 229 -3.15 15.88 21.98
N PRO A 230 -2.83 15.07 20.96
CA PRO A 230 -1.49 15.02 20.37
C PRO A 230 -1.04 16.33 19.72
N LEU A 231 -1.98 17.17 19.26
CA LEU A 231 -1.66 18.51 18.71
C LEU A 231 -1.52 19.58 19.80
N GLY A 232 -1.53 19.15 21.06
CA GLY A 232 -1.34 19.99 22.24
C GLY A 232 -2.63 20.46 22.90
N ILE A 233 -2.45 21.03 24.08
CA ILE A 233 -3.50 21.51 24.98
C ILE A 233 -3.27 22.99 25.31
N PRO A 234 -4.33 23.81 25.46
CA PRO A 234 -4.21 25.23 25.72
C PRO A 234 -3.86 25.46 27.20
N GLY A 235 -2.61 25.20 27.59
CA GLY A 235 -2.12 25.43 28.95
C GLY A 235 -2.90 24.67 30.03
N ALA A 236 -3.24 25.35 31.13
CA ALA A 236 -3.96 24.74 32.26
C ALA A 236 -5.41 24.40 31.88
N ILE A 237 -5.81 23.15 32.11
CA ILE A 237 -7.20 22.67 31.93
C ILE A 237 -8.18 23.45 32.83
N GLU A 238 -7.70 23.94 33.97
CA GLU A 238 -8.49 24.68 34.95
C GLU A 238 -8.79 26.11 34.44
N GLY A 239 -10.05 26.35 34.04
CA GLY A 239 -10.50 27.64 33.50
C GLY A 239 -10.41 27.77 31.97
N ALA A 240 -9.80 26.81 31.28
CA ALA A 240 -9.79 26.79 29.81
C ALA A 240 -11.23 26.73 29.26
N THR A 241 -11.58 27.69 28.41
CA THR A 241 -12.84 27.68 27.66
C THR A 241 -12.55 27.54 26.17
N ALA A 242 -13.49 26.98 25.41
CA ALA A 242 -13.35 26.84 23.95
C ALA A 242 -13.18 28.18 23.20
N ASP A 243 -13.32 29.32 23.88
CA ASP A 243 -13.23 30.66 23.33
C ASP A 243 -11.91 31.37 23.65
N GLU A 244 -11.14 30.86 24.61
CA GLU A 244 -9.82 31.35 24.99
C GLU A 244 -8.79 30.24 24.72
N TRP A 245 -8.69 29.85 23.44
CA TRP A 245 -7.71 28.88 22.98
C TRP A 245 -6.39 29.58 22.67
N ASP A 246 -5.38 29.39 23.52
CA ASP A 246 -4.02 29.85 23.25
C ASP A 246 -3.34 28.88 22.28
N GLU A 247 -3.35 29.22 20.99
CA GLU A 247 -2.71 28.43 19.93
C GLU A 247 -1.20 28.27 20.13
N VAL A 248 -0.54 29.25 20.74
CA VAL A 248 0.90 29.21 20.97
C VAL A 248 1.21 28.22 22.10
N ALA A 249 0.45 28.27 23.19
CA ALA A 249 0.58 27.34 24.31
C ALA A 249 0.21 25.90 23.89
N ALA A 250 -0.85 25.73 23.08
CA ALA A 250 -1.21 24.44 22.52
C ALA A 250 -0.09 23.88 21.66
N LYS A 251 0.44 24.66 20.70
CA LYS A 251 1.53 24.20 19.84
C LYS A 251 2.80 23.84 20.62
N ALA A 252 3.08 24.52 21.74
CA ALA A 252 4.22 24.24 22.59
C ALA A 252 4.11 22.91 23.37
N THR A 253 2.89 22.39 23.57
CA THR A 253 2.63 21.10 24.25
C THR A 253 2.31 19.97 23.28
N ALA A 254 2.37 20.22 21.97
CA ALA A 254 2.13 19.21 20.96
C ALA A 254 3.16 18.08 21.05
N THR A 255 2.67 16.85 21.04
CA THR A 255 3.47 15.62 21.11
C THR A 255 3.28 14.83 19.83
N LEU A 256 3.84 15.38 18.75
CA LEU A 256 3.88 14.72 17.45
C LEU A 256 5.32 14.34 17.07
N PRO A 257 5.50 13.25 16.33
CA PRO A 257 6.79 12.91 15.77
C PRO A 257 7.28 13.98 14.76
N PRO A 258 8.58 13.98 14.40
CA PRO A 258 9.13 14.86 13.37
C PRO A 258 8.37 14.75 12.04
N HIS A 259 8.18 15.88 11.38
CA HIS A 259 7.57 15.98 10.04
C HIS A 259 8.65 16.24 8.99
N ASP A 260 8.70 15.40 7.96
CA ASP A 260 9.65 15.42 6.86
C ASP A 260 8.91 15.27 5.51
N PRO A 261 8.40 16.38 4.94
CA PRO A 261 7.65 16.34 3.68
C PRO A 261 8.44 15.79 2.49
N ALA A 262 9.77 15.97 2.48
CA ALA A 262 10.62 15.47 1.42
C ALA A 262 10.68 13.94 1.45
N LEU A 263 10.79 13.36 2.65
CA LEU A 263 10.74 11.91 2.84
C LEU A 263 9.38 11.33 2.44
N GLU A 264 8.27 12.02 2.77
CA GLU A 264 6.94 11.63 2.30
C GLU A 264 6.86 11.61 0.76
N ALA A 265 7.32 12.67 0.10
CA ALA A 265 7.33 12.76 -1.36
C ALA A 265 8.18 11.66 -2.01
N SER A 266 9.35 11.34 -1.44
CA SER A 266 10.19 10.23 -1.91
C SER A 266 9.47 8.89 -1.78
N MET A 267 8.77 8.64 -0.67
CA MET A 267 8.06 7.38 -0.48
C MET A 267 6.82 7.26 -1.38
N ASP A 268 6.12 8.37 -1.65
CA ASP A 268 5.01 8.36 -2.61
C ASP A 268 5.50 7.92 -4.00
N LEU A 269 6.63 8.46 -4.47
CA LEU A 269 7.26 8.03 -5.71
C LEU A 269 7.70 6.56 -5.64
N VAL A 270 8.27 6.10 -4.53
CA VAL A 270 8.63 4.69 -4.33
C VAL A 270 7.41 3.77 -4.45
N ARG A 271 6.28 4.13 -3.86
CA ARG A 271 5.03 3.36 -3.95
C ARG A 271 4.49 3.32 -5.37
N GLU A 272 4.49 4.46 -6.06
CA GLU A 272 4.08 4.53 -7.47
C GLU A 272 4.98 3.69 -8.39
N LEU A 273 6.30 3.72 -8.17
CA LEU A 273 7.25 2.88 -8.92
C LEU A 273 7.03 1.39 -8.61
N ALA A 274 6.76 1.03 -7.36
CA ALA A 274 6.41 -0.34 -6.99
C ALA A 274 5.13 -0.83 -7.69
N GLU A 275 4.10 0.00 -7.76
CA GLU A 275 2.87 -0.31 -8.51
C GLU A 275 3.12 -0.41 -10.01
N ALA A 276 3.91 0.51 -10.57
CA ALA A 276 4.29 0.49 -11.97
C ALA A 276 5.05 -0.78 -12.33
N GLY A 277 6.06 -1.16 -11.55
CA GLY A 277 6.82 -2.38 -11.80
C GLY A 277 5.97 -3.64 -11.64
N ARG A 278 4.99 -3.65 -10.73
CA ARG A 278 4.01 -4.75 -10.64
C ARG A 278 3.17 -4.87 -11.91
N ARG A 279 2.69 -3.76 -12.47
CA ARG A 279 1.96 -3.76 -13.76
C ARG A 279 2.85 -4.27 -14.88
N VAL A 280 4.08 -3.76 -15.00
CA VAL A 280 5.07 -4.22 -16.00
C VAL A 280 5.25 -5.73 -15.93
N ARG A 281 5.39 -6.31 -14.72
CA ARG A 281 5.51 -7.75 -14.54
C ARG A 281 4.27 -8.51 -15.02
N ILE A 282 3.06 -8.04 -14.67
CA ILE A 282 1.81 -8.68 -15.07
C ILE A 282 1.63 -8.64 -16.59
N GLU A 283 1.83 -7.49 -17.21
CA GLU A 283 1.67 -7.29 -18.66
C GLU A 283 2.65 -8.13 -19.48
N ASN A 284 3.84 -8.39 -18.93
CA ASN A 284 4.87 -9.21 -19.55
C ASN A 284 4.89 -10.66 -19.03
N ASN A 285 3.80 -11.12 -18.39
CA ASN A 285 3.63 -12.49 -17.89
C ASN A 285 4.76 -12.98 -16.97
N ARG A 286 5.43 -12.07 -16.26
CA ARG A 286 6.45 -12.40 -15.26
C ARG A 286 5.77 -12.87 -13.98
N ARG A 287 5.74 -14.18 -13.75
CA ARG A 287 5.13 -14.77 -12.55
C ARG A 287 5.71 -14.16 -11.26
N GLN A 288 4.88 -14.12 -10.22
CA GLN A 288 5.18 -13.38 -8.97
C GLN A 288 6.50 -13.81 -8.29
N ARG A 289 6.86 -15.10 -8.34
CA ARG A 289 8.03 -15.65 -7.63
C ARG A 289 9.31 -15.73 -8.46
N LEU A 290 9.23 -15.54 -9.78
CA LEU A 290 10.39 -15.50 -10.67
C LEU A 290 11.06 -14.11 -10.60
N PRO A 291 12.24 -13.98 -9.96
CA PRO A 291 12.89 -12.68 -9.82
C PRO A 291 13.36 -12.12 -11.17
N CYS A 292 13.40 -10.80 -11.31
CA CYS A 292 14.15 -10.15 -12.39
C CYS A 292 15.61 -9.93 -11.96
N SER A 293 16.56 -10.01 -12.89
CA SER A 293 17.98 -9.76 -12.59
C SER A 293 18.21 -8.34 -12.11
N LYS A 294 17.63 -7.36 -12.82
CA LYS A 294 17.87 -5.94 -12.61
C LYS A 294 16.61 -5.13 -12.85
N GLY A 295 16.51 -4.04 -12.11
CA GLY A 295 15.58 -2.95 -12.37
C GLY A 295 16.38 -1.66 -12.46
N PHE A 296 15.90 -0.74 -13.29
CA PHE A 296 16.55 0.53 -13.54
C PHE A 296 15.57 1.65 -13.27
N ILE A 297 15.96 2.58 -12.41
CA ILE A 297 15.28 3.87 -12.25
C ILE A 297 15.98 4.85 -13.18
N VAL A 298 15.22 5.39 -14.13
CA VAL A 298 15.72 6.33 -15.13
C VAL A 298 15.13 7.71 -14.86
N ALA A 299 16.03 8.68 -14.64
CA ALA A 299 15.72 10.04 -14.19
C ALA A 299 15.03 10.10 -12.81
N GLY A 300 14.73 11.30 -12.33
CA GLY A 300 14.07 11.54 -11.05
C GLY A 300 15.00 11.90 -9.88
N PRO A 301 14.44 12.07 -8.67
CA PRO A 301 15.21 12.32 -7.45
C PRO A 301 16.02 11.09 -7.03
N ASP A 302 17.01 11.29 -6.16
CA ASP A 302 17.76 10.18 -5.57
C ASP A 302 16.88 9.36 -4.63
N LEU A 303 16.73 8.07 -4.94
CA LEU A 303 15.98 7.09 -4.16
C LEU A 303 16.89 5.96 -3.63
N SER A 304 18.20 6.20 -3.54
CA SER A 304 19.17 5.17 -3.15
C SER A 304 18.84 4.50 -1.82
N ALA A 305 18.31 5.25 -0.85
CA ALA A 305 17.88 4.73 0.45
C ALA A 305 16.69 3.73 0.36
N PHE A 306 15.95 3.73 -0.74
CA PHE A 306 14.78 2.87 -0.97
C PHE A 306 15.00 1.78 -2.01
N HIS A 307 16.22 1.65 -2.57
CA HIS A 307 16.50 0.64 -3.60
C HIS A 307 16.24 -0.77 -3.11
N ASP A 308 16.67 -1.13 -1.90
CA ASP A 308 16.43 -2.45 -1.32
C ASP A 308 14.92 -2.69 -1.09
N LEU A 309 14.22 -1.66 -0.63
CA LEU A 309 12.78 -1.72 -0.42
C LEU A 309 12.06 -2.03 -1.76
N LEU A 310 12.39 -1.27 -2.81
CA LEU A 310 11.87 -1.46 -4.16
C LEU A 310 12.25 -2.81 -4.77
N ALA A 311 13.50 -3.23 -4.63
CA ALA A 311 14.01 -4.51 -5.14
C ALA A 311 13.19 -5.68 -4.58
N GLU A 312 12.96 -5.70 -3.26
CA GLU A 312 12.12 -6.71 -2.61
C GLU A 312 10.66 -6.62 -3.07
N GLU A 313 10.12 -5.41 -3.22
CA GLU A 313 8.71 -5.20 -3.59
C GLU A 313 8.40 -5.63 -5.03
N LEU A 314 9.36 -5.43 -5.93
CA LEU A 314 9.30 -5.77 -7.34
C LEU A 314 9.83 -7.18 -7.64
N ASN A 315 10.39 -7.87 -6.64
CA ASN A 315 11.09 -9.13 -6.78
C ASN A 315 12.18 -9.05 -7.87
N VAL A 316 13.14 -8.17 -7.64
CA VAL A 316 14.30 -7.89 -8.49
C VAL A 316 15.56 -8.06 -7.63
N GLU A 317 16.65 -8.60 -8.18
CA GLU A 317 17.88 -8.81 -7.40
C GLU A 317 18.60 -7.49 -7.06
N ILE A 318 18.56 -6.50 -7.96
CA ILE A 318 19.17 -5.18 -7.71
C ILE A 318 18.45 -4.07 -8.49
N ILE A 319 18.32 -2.91 -7.86
CA ILE A 319 17.90 -1.66 -8.51
C ILE A 319 19.14 -0.80 -8.80
N GLN A 320 19.23 -0.28 -10.02
CA GLN A 320 20.30 0.60 -10.48
C GLN A 320 19.72 1.92 -10.99
N VAL A 321 20.51 2.99 -10.94
CA VAL A 321 20.13 4.28 -11.52
C VAL A 321 20.78 4.43 -12.89
N GLU A 322 20.00 4.88 -13.86
CA GLU A 322 20.45 5.17 -15.21
C GLU A 322 20.00 6.55 -15.65
N ASN A 323 20.76 7.17 -16.56
CA ASN A 323 20.48 8.53 -17.02
C ASN A 323 19.90 8.58 -18.43
N ASP A 324 19.97 7.48 -19.17
CA ASP A 324 19.56 7.42 -20.58
C ASP A 324 18.54 6.30 -20.81
N LEU A 325 17.30 6.70 -21.07
CA LEU A 325 16.21 5.78 -21.39
C LEU A 325 16.40 5.12 -22.77
N ASP A 326 17.12 5.77 -23.70
CA ASP A 326 17.34 5.28 -25.06
C ASP A 326 18.24 4.02 -25.07
N ARG A 327 18.91 3.72 -23.95
CA ARG A 327 19.57 2.44 -23.71
C ARG A 327 18.60 1.25 -23.72
N PHE A 328 17.37 1.46 -23.24
CA PHE A 328 16.36 0.42 -23.09
C PHE A 328 15.30 0.45 -24.19
N GLN A 329 15.32 1.48 -25.03
CA GLN A 329 14.38 1.65 -26.12
C GLN A 329 15.08 1.50 -27.47
N ARG A 330 14.28 1.19 -28.50
CA ARG A 330 14.67 1.27 -29.90
C ARG A 330 13.59 1.98 -30.69
N ILE A 331 13.99 2.54 -31.82
CA ILE A 331 13.05 3.12 -32.78
C ILE A 331 12.40 1.96 -33.54
N GLU A 332 11.08 1.97 -33.64
CA GLU A 332 10.29 1.14 -34.55
C GLU A 332 9.52 2.06 -35.51
N LEU A 333 9.52 1.72 -36.79
CA LEU A 333 8.77 2.44 -37.80
C LEU A 333 7.43 1.73 -38.02
N ALA A 334 6.35 2.33 -37.54
CA ALA A 334 5.00 1.83 -37.74
C ALA A 334 4.44 2.33 -39.07
N PRO A 335 3.99 1.47 -39.99
CA PRO A 335 3.43 1.91 -41.27
C PRO A 335 2.12 2.69 -41.09
N ASN A 336 2.03 3.88 -41.69
CA ASN A 336 0.78 4.61 -41.83
C ASN A 336 0.02 4.12 -43.07
N PHE A 337 -0.77 3.06 -42.89
CA PHE A 337 -1.53 2.44 -43.98
C PHE A 337 -2.40 3.43 -44.78
N ARG A 338 -2.89 4.51 -44.16
CA ARG A 338 -3.71 5.52 -44.84
C ARG A 338 -2.93 6.29 -45.91
N ALA A 339 -1.66 6.61 -45.64
CA ALA A 339 -0.77 7.31 -46.56
C ALA A 339 -0.05 6.35 -47.52
N LEU A 340 0.29 5.15 -47.05
CA LEU A 340 0.99 4.13 -47.84
C LEU A 340 0.08 3.46 -48.89
N ALA A 341 -1.22 3.31 -48.59
CA ALA A 341 -2.17 2.56 -49.44
C ALA A 341 -2.28 3.07 -50.90
N PRO A 342 -2.44 4.38 -51.14
CA PRO A 342 -2.50 4.93 -52.51
C PRO A 342 -1.24 4.68 -53.35
N LYS A 343 -0.07 4.61 -52.71
CA LYS A 343 1.25 4.43 -53.36
C LYS A 343 1.53 2.97 -53.67
N ALA A 344 1.39 2.09 -52.66
CA ALA A 344 1.80 0.69 -52.77
C ALA A 344 0.73 -0.25 -53.35
N ARG A 345 -0.54 0.18 -53.39
CA ARG A 345 -1.68 -0.55 -53.99
C ARG A 345 -1.74 -2.03 -53.57
N ALA A 346 -1.46 -2.96 -54.48
CA ALA A 346 -1.51 -4.40 -54.21
C ALA A 346 -0.40 -4.87 -53.24
N ASN A 347 0.71 -4.14 -53.18
CA ASN A 347 1.89 -4.48 -52.38
C ASN A 347 1.89 -3.81 -51.00
N VAL A 348 0.79 -3.18 -50.58
CA VAL A 348 0.70 -2.42 -49.31
C VAL A 348 1.12 -3.24 -48.10
N ASN A 349 0.65 -4.48 -48.01
CA ASN A 349 0.98 -5.34 -46.88
C ASN A 349 2.45 -5.75 -46.90
N ASP A 350 3.01 -6.01 -48.08
CA ASP A 350 4.42 -6.40 -48.22
C ASP A 350 5.36 -5.24 -47.89
N VAL A 351 5.05 -4.03 -48.38
CA VAL A 351 5.83 -2.81 -48.06
C VAL A 351 5.68 -2.45 -46.58
N ALA A 352 4.48 -2.54 -46.02
CA ALA A 352 4.26 -2.32 -44.59
C ALA A 352 5.03 -3.32 -43.72
N ASN A 353 5.05 -4.60 -44.11
CA ASN A 353 5.81 -5.64 -43.42
C ASN A 353 7.32 -5.42 -43.53
N ALA A 354 7.82 -4.95 -44.67
CA ALA A 354 9.23 -4.60 -44.87
C ALA A 354 9.66 -3.39 -44.02
N ILE A 355 8.80 -2.37 -43.89
CA ILE A 355 9.04 -1.23 -42.98
C ILE A 355 9.07 -1.71 -41.52
N LYS A 356 8.10 -2.54 -41.13
CA LYS A 356 7.96 -3.02 -39.75
C LYS A 356 9.09 -3.98 -39.33
N SER A 357 9.57 -4.81 -40.26
CA SER A 357 10.55 -5.87 -39.99
C SER A 357 11.99 -5.46 -40.33
N THR A 358 12.25 -4.16 -40.48
CA THR A 358 13.59 -3.67 -40.82
C THR A 358 14.58 -3.91 -39.68
N GLU A 359 15.77 -4.42 -40.01
CA GLU A 359 16.85 -4.64 -39.03
C GLU A 359 17.54 -3.33 -38.61
N ASP A 360 17.44 -2.28 -39.43
CA ASP A 360 17.98 -0.94 -39.13
C ASP A 360 16.91 0.16 -39.28
N PRO A 361 16.02 0.32 -38.27
CA PRO A 361 15.01 1.38 -38.26
C PRO A 361 15.60 2.79 -38.28
N VAL A 362 16.79 2.99 -37.71
CA VAL A 362 17.44 4.30 -37.61
C VAL A 362 18.02 4.71 -38.97
N GLY A 363 18.71 3.79 -39.64
CA GLY A 363 19.21 4.00 -41.00
C GLY A 363 18.08 4.18 -42.01
N LEU A 364 17.01 3.37 -41.92
CA LEU A 364 15.84 3.54 -42.78
C LEU A 364 15.16 4.90 -42.55
N LEU A 365 15.01 5.33 -41.29
CA LEU A 365 14.48 6.66 -40.97
C LEU A 365 15.34 7.77 -41.60
N ALA A 366 16.67 7.67 -41.49
CA ALA A 366 17.57 8.66 -42.10
C ALA A 366 17.46 8.69 -43.64
N GLN A 367 17.26 7.54 -44.30
CA GLN A 367 17.02 7.48 -45.74
C GLN A 367 15.65 8.06 -46.13
N ILE A 368 14.62 7.86 -45.31
CA ILE A 368 13.29 8.47 -45.51
C ILE A 368 13.40 9.99 -45.39
N ASP A 369 14.11 10.49 -44.37
CA ASP A 369 14.32 11.92 -44.16
C ASP A 369 15.18 12.55 -45.28
N ALA A 370 16.11 11.78 -45.86
CA ALA A 370 16.90 12.19 -47.03
C ALA A 370 16.15 12.05 -48.38
N GLY A 371 14.95 11.46 -48.38
CA GLY A 371 14.14 11.24 -49.58
C GLY A 371 14.69 10.17 -50.54
N THR A 372 15.47 9.21 -50.02
CA THR A 372 16.12 8.15 -50.82
C THR A 372 15.64 6.73 -50.49
N ALA A 373 14.82 6.57 -49.45
CA ALA A 373 14.31 5.26 -49.04
C ALA A 373 13.32 4.69 -50.05
N THR A 374 13.70 3.62 -50.74
CA THR A 374 12.81 2.85 -51.62
C THR A 374 12.66 1.42 -51.12
N ILE A 375 11.41 0.96 -51.04
CA ILE A 375 11.07 -0.42 -50.69
C ILE A 375 10.18 -0.96 -51.80
N MET A 376 10.60 -2.05 -52.45
CA MET A 376 9.88 -2.64 -53.59
C MET A 376 9.52 -1.61 -54.68
N ASP A 377 10.50 -0.78 -55.06
CA ASP A 377 10.38 0.30 -56.05
C ASP A 377 9.39 1.43 -55.70
N ILE A 378 8.96 1.50 -54.43
CA ILE A 378 8.09 2.57 -53.93
C ILE A 378 8.91 3.47 -53.01
N LEU A 379 8.92 4.77 -53.31
CA LEU A 379 9.53 5.79 -52.46
C LEU A 379 8.70 5.96 -51.18
N ILE A 380 9.35 5.78 -50.03
CA ILE A 380 8.75 5.93 -48.71
C ILE A 380 9.06 7.32 -48.18
N GLU A 381 8.01 8.05 -47.82
CA GLU A 381 8.09 9.41 -47.30
C GLU A 381 7.73 9.45 -45.80
N ARG A 382 8.06 10.56 -45.14
CA ARG A 382 7.76 10.78 -43.71
C ARG A 382 6.27 10.58 -43.37
N SER A 383 5.37 10.86 -44.31
CA SER A 383 3.92 10.70 -44.15
C SER A 383 3.45 9.24 -44.15
N ASP A 384 4.25 8.33 -44.70
CA ASP A 384 3.94 6.90 -44.84
C ASP A 384 4.28 6.09 -43.59
N ILE A 385 4.96 6.71 -42.61
CA ILE A 385 5.41 6.06 -41.38
C ILE A 385 5.10 6.90 -40.14
N GLU A 386 5.01 6.23 -38.99
CA GLU A 386 4.97 6.81 -37.67
C GLU A 386 6.18 6.27 -36.88
N VAL A 387 6.97 7.17 -36.27
CA VAL A 387 8.12 6.76 -35.46
C VAL A 387 7.63 6.48 -34.05
N LYS A 388 7.77 5.23 -33.62
CA LYS A 388 7.49 4.79 -32.26
C LYS A 388 8.80 4.48 -31.55
N ARG A 389 8.85 4.78 -30.26
CA ARG A 389 9.87 4.24 -29.36
C ARG A 389 9.25 3.05 -28.66
N VAL A 390 9.85 1.89 -28.85
CA VAL A 390 9.43 0.64 -28.23
C VAL A 390 10.58 0.11 -27.38
N GLU A 391 10.27 -0.66 -26.35
CA GLU A 391 11.29 -1.30 -25.53
C GLU A 391 12.13 -2.27 -26.38
N ARG A 392 13.42 -2.35 -26.06
CA ARG A 392 14.29 -3.39 -26.61
C ARG A 392 13.84 -4.75 -26.10
N GLU A 393 14.08 -5.78 -26.90
CA GLU A 393 13.79 -7.16 -26.51
C GLU A 393 14.47 -7.49 -25.17
N GLY A 394 13.72 -8.13 -24.28
CA GLY A 394 14.17 -8.46 -22.93
C GLY A 394 14.06 -7.32 -21.91
N PHE A 395 13.57 -6.13 -22.28
CA PHE A 395 13.28 -5.05 -21.35
C PHE A 395 11.81 -4.65 -21.41
N ALA A 396 11.27 -4.22 -20.27
CA ALA A 396 9.94 -3.64 -20.19
C ALA A 396 9.97 -2.42 -19.28
N ALA A 397 9.31 -1.34 -19.68
CA ALA A 397 9.38 -0.06 -18.99
C ALA A 397 8.00 0.53 -18.71
N GLN A 398 7.90 1.30 -17.63
CA GLN A 398 6.76 2.17 -17.38
C GLN A 398 7.24 3.48 -16.78
N THR A 399 6.75 4.59 -17.35
CA THR A 399 7.00 5.93 -16.82
C THR A 399 5.87 6.33 -15.89
N VAL A 400 6.25 6.77 -14.69
CA VAL A 400 5.37 7.39 -13.70
C VAL A 400 5.56 8.89 -13.78
N GLU A 401 4.45 9.61 -13.74
CA GLU A 401 4.43 11.06 -13.57
C GLU A 401 4.07 11.38 -12.13
N VAL A 402 4.99 12.02 -11.41
CA VAL A 402 4.75 12.46 -10.03
C VAL A 402 4.84 13.97 -9.99
N THR A 403 3.75 14.60 -9.57
CA THR A 403 3.69 16.04 -9.34
C THR A 403 3.78 16.30 -7.84
N HIS A 404 4.83 17.01 -7.43
CA HIS A 404 4.98 17.48 -6.06
C HIS A 404 5.15 19.01 -6.07
N GLY A 405 4.15 19.71 -5.52
CA GLY A 405 4.06 21.17 -5.64
C GLY A 405 3.92 21.61 -7.10
N GLU A 406 4.83 22.47 -7.55
CA GLU A 406 4.86 22.99 -8.93
C GLU A 406 5.77 22.17 -9.86
N THR A 407 6.43 21.13 -9.35
CA THR A 407 7.38 20.32 -10.13
C THR A 407 6.76 18.98 -10.51
N THR A 408 6.68 18.71 -11.81
CA THR A 408 6.32 17.42 -12.35
C THR A 408 7.58 16.69 -12.78
N SER A 409 7.83 15.52 -12.18
CA SER A 409 8.94 14.65 -12.54
C SER A 409 8.42 13.42 -13.27
N HIS A 410 9.05 13.09 -14.41
CA HIS A 410 8.82 11.84 -15.12
C HIS A 410 9.93 10.86 -14.77
N VAL A 411 9.59 9.78 -14.10
CA VAL A 411 10.54 8.75 -13.65
C VAL A 411 10.16 7.44 -14.31
N SER A 412 11.10 6.83 -15.02
CA SER A 412 10.85 5.55 -15.69
C SER A 412 11.44 4.39 -14.90
N LEU A 413 10.63 3.37 -14.65
CA LEU A 413 11.10 2.10 -14.13
C LEU A 413 11.22 1.11 -15.29
N VAL A 414 12.41 0.56 -15.48
CA VAL A 414 12.69 -0.48 -16.47
C VAL A 414 13.04 -1.78 -15.76
N LEU A 415 12.44 -2.90 -16.15
CA LEU A 415 12.79 -4.22 -15.65
C LEU A 415 13.51 -5.02 -16.74
N ASP A 416 14.58 -5.71 -16.34
CA ASP A 416 15.22 -6.74 -17.16
C ASP A 416 14.39 -8.03 -17.06
N MET A 417 13.81 -8.41 -18.19
CA MET A 417 12.87 -9.52 -18.35
C MET A 417 13.55 -10.78 -18.88
N ASN A 418 14.87 -10.74 -19.11
CA ASN A 418 15.60 -11.90 -19.60
C ASN A 418 15.68 -13.00 -18.53
N ASP A 419 15.45 -14.24 -18.97
CA ASP A 419 15.62 -15.42 -18.12
C ASP A 419 17.05 -15.91 -18.16
N THR A 420 17.62 -16.14 -16.97
CA THR A 420 18.87 -16.87 -16.81
C THR A 420 18.61 -18.18 -16.06
N PRO A 421 19.44 -19.22 -16.26
CA PRO A 421 19.31 -20.48 -15.52
C PRO A 421 19.24 -20.28 -14.01
N GLU A 422 19.99 -19.32 -13.47
CA GLU A 422 20.02 -18.99 -12.04
C GLU A 422 18.68 -18.40 -11.57
N LEU A 423 18.08 -17.49 -12.34
CA LEU A 423 16.78 -16.89 -12.00
C LEU A 423 15.65 -17.93 -12.08
N LEU A 424 15.69 -18.81 -13.09
CA LEU A 424 14.72 -19.89 -13.23
C LEU A 424 14.80 -20.88 -12.06
N SER A 425 16.02 -21.24 -11.63
CA SER A 425 16.27 -22.07 -10.45
C SER A 425 15.71 -21.42 -9.18
N LYS A 426 16.08 -20.16 -8.90
CA LYS A 426 15.58 -19.40 -7.74
C LYS A 426 14.06 -19.22 -7.76
N GLY A 427 13.48 -18.94 -8.92
CA GLY A 427 12.03 -18.85 -9.11
C GLY A 427 11.33 -20.17 -8.81
N MET A 428 11.89 -21.30 -9.26
CA MET A 428 11.37 -22.63 -8.98
C MET A 428 11.46 -22.97 -7.49
N ALA A 429 12.59 -22.70 -6.84
CA ALA A 429 12.78 -22.89 -5.40
C ALA A 429 11.71 -22.19 -4.56
N ARG A 430 11.36 -20.95 -4.92
CA ARG A 430 10.32 -20.17 -4.23
C ARG A 430 8.91 -20.72 -4.44
N ASP A 431 8.59 -21.25 -5.62
CA ASP A 431 7.31 -21.90 -5.87
C ASP A 431 7.18 -23.24 -5.12
N ILE A 432 8.25 -24.05 -5.09
CA ILE A 432 8.33 -25.28 -4.29
C ILE A 432 8.11 -24.96 -2.81
N THR A 433 8.89 -24.02 -2.27
CA THR A 433 8.82 -23.61 -0.86
C THR A 433 7.42 -23.18 -0.45
N ARG A 434 6.74 -22.38 -1.28
CA ARG A 434 5.35 -21.99 -1.03
C ARG A 434 4.44 -23.21 -0.93
N ARG A 435 4.57 -24.17 -1.86
CA ARG A 435 3.67 -25.32 -1.90
C ARG A 435 3.90 -26.27 -0.73
N VAL A 436 5.16 -26.47 -0.35
CA VAL A 436 5.54 -27.23 0.85
C VAL A 436 5.04 -26.52 2.12
N GLN A 437 5.20 -25.20 2.25
CA GLN A 437 4.70 -24.46 3.40
C GLN A 437 3.16 -24.47 3.50
N ALA A 438 2.48 -24.38 2.37
CA ALA A 438 1.02 -24.56 2.34
C ALA A 438 0.62 -25.95 2.83
N ARG A 439 1.38 -27.00 2.47
CA ARG A 439 1.15 -28.35 2.94
C ARG A 439 1.42 -28.51 4.43
N ARG A 440 2.52 -27.94 4.95
CA ARG A 440 2.81 -27.92 6.40
C ARG A 440 1.64 -27.34 7.20
N LYS A 441 1.03 -26.26 6.69
CA LYS A 441 -0.17 -25.67 7.28
C LYS A 441 -1.40 -26.58 7.19
N THR A 442 -1.60 -27.29 6.08
CA THR A 442 -2.70 -28.27 5.94
C THR A 442 -2.54 -29.47 6.88
N LEU A 443 -1.29 -29.85 7.18
CA LEU A 443 -0.97 -30.91 8.14
C LEU A 443 -1.05 -30.46 9.61
N ASP A 444 -1.35 -29.17 9.85
CA ASP A 444 -1.42 -28.57 11.19
C ASP A 444 -0.15 -28.80 12.03
N LEU A 445 1.01 -28.73 11.37
CA LEU A 445 2.30 -28.90 12.03
C LEU A 445 2.64 -27.68 12.89
N ASP A 446 3.24 -27.94 14.05
CA ASP A 446 3.83 -26.89 14.88
C ASP A 446 4.86 -26.09 14.08
N ILE A 447 5.00 -24.80 14.40
CA ILE A 447 5.92 -23.89 13.71
C ILE A 447 7.35 -24.46 13.71
N GLU A 448 7.77 -25.10 14.80
CA GLU A 448 9.10 -25.69 15.02
C GLU A 448 9.28 -27.10 14.43
N ALA A 449 8.22 -27.74 13.93
CA ALA A 449 8.32 -29.10 13.41
C ALA A 449 9.24 -29.19 12.18
N THR A 450 10.09 -30.21 12.15
CA THR A 450 10.91 -30.56 10.97
C THR A 450 10.21 -31.60 10.10
N ILE A 451 10.45 -31.57 8.79
CA ILE A 451 9.85 -32.52 7.82
C ILE A 451 10.91 -33.23 6.98
N GLU A 452 10.58 -34.40 6.45
CA GLU A 452 11.33 -35.01 5.34
C GLU A 452 10.67 -34.60 4.01
N LEU A 453 11.48 -34.05 3.10
CA LEU A 453 11.03 -33.52 1.82
C LEU A 453 11.72 -34.23 0.66
N GLU A 454 10.94 -34.85 -0.22
CA GLU A 454 11.42 -35.34 -1.50
C GLU A 454 10.70 -34.62 -2.64
N VAL A 455 11.45 -34.22 -3.67
CA VAL A 455 10.97 -33.44 -4.82
C VAL A 455 11.38 -34.11 -6.12
N TRP A 456 10.43 -34.29 -7.04
CA TRP A 456 10.63 -34.74 -8.41
C TRP A 456 10.17 -33.67 -9.37
N MET A 457 10.90 -33.44 -10.45
CA MET A 457 10.58 -32.38 -11.40
C MET A 457 10.65 -32.88 -12.84
N GLU A 458 9.61 -32.60 -13.60
CA GLU A 458 9.48 -32.90 -15.02
C GLU A 458 9.44 -31.61 -15.84
N ASN A 459 10.17 -31.56 -16.97
CA ASN A 459 10.32 -30.35 -17.81
C ASN A 459 10.87 -29.11 -17.08
N ALA A 460 11.62 -29.32 -15.99
CA ALA A 460 12.13 -28.25 -15.13
C ALA A 460 13.47 -27.66 -15.57
N PRO A 461 13.76 -26.40 -15.18
CA PRO A 461 15.11 -25.85 -15.21
C PRO A 461 16.06 -26.68 -14.33
N SER A 462 17.36 -26.56 -14.57
CA SER A 462 18.36 -27.14 -13.67
C SER A 462 18.33 -26.36 -12.35
N MET A 463 18.21 -27.07 -11.23
CA MET A 463 18.32 -26.46 -9.90
C MET A 463 19.79 -26.26 -9.55
N MET A 464 20.08 -25.12 -8.92
CA MET A 464 21.38 -24.81 -8.35
C MET A 464 21.43 -25.30 -6.90
N ALA A 465 22.57 -25.83 -6.45
CA ALA A 465 22.71 -26.38 -5.09
C ALA A 465 22.36 -25.37 -3.97
N ALA A 466 22.65 -24.08 -4.20
CA ALA A 466 22.30 -23.02 -3.24
C ALA A 466 20.77 -22.83 -3.11
N ASP A 467 20.03 -22.97 -4.21
CA ASP A 467 18.57 -22.85 -4.21
C ASP A 467 17.91 -24.08 -3.60
N GLU A 468 18.46 -25.28 -3.81
CA GLU A 468 18.02 -26.51 -3.13
C GLU A 468 18.21 -26.40 -1.61
N ALA A 469 19.38 -25.92 -1.17
CA ALA A 469 19.66 -25.66 0.25
C ALA A 469 18.75 -24.58 0.84
N TRP A 470 18.38 -23.57 0.03
CA TRP A 470 17.42 -22.55 0.43
C TRP A 470 16.03 -23.13 0.65
N VAL A 471 15.54 -24.01 -0.25
CA VAL A 471 14.26 -24.73 -0.02
C VAL A 471 14.30 -25.51 1.29
N ALA A 472 15.37 -26.26 1.53
CA ALA A 472 15.52 -27.05 2.75
C ALA A 472 15.45 -26.18 4.02
N THR A 473 16.18 -25.07 4.03
CA THR A 473 16.21 -24.12 5.14
C THR A 473 14.84 -23.49 5.37
N GLU A 474 14.23 -22.96 4.31
CA GLU A 474 12.98 -22.21 4.40
C GLU A 474 11.77 -23.10 4.68
N THR A 475 11.89 -24.42 4.47
CA THR A 475 10.83 -25.40 4.78
C THR A 475 11.10 -26.24 6.03
N ARG A 476 12.19 -25.93 6.76
CA ARG A 476 12.63 -26.61 8.00
C ARG A 476 12.75 -28.13 7.79
N THR A 477 13.51 -28.56 6.78
CA THR A 477 13.65 -29.99 6.48
C THR A 477 14.79 -30.62 7.28
N SER A 478 14.58 -31.85 7.76
CA SER A 478 15.64 -32.70 8.33
C SER A 478 16.41 -33.43 7.22
N ALA A 479 15.71 -33.80 6.14
CA ALA A 479 16.26 -34.35 4.91
C ALA A 479 15.52 -33.76 3.71
N CYS A 480 16.26 -33.30 2.70
CA CYS A 480 15.73 -32.75 1.46
C CYS A 480 16.40 -33.42 0.27
N ILE A 481 15.63 -34.14 -0.55
CA ILE A 481 16.15 -34.87 -1.72
C ILE A 481 15.48 -34.34 -2.98
N PHE A 482 16.29 -33.82 -3.89
CA PHE A 482 15.88 -33.51 -5.26
C PHE A 482 16.27 -34.70 -6.15
N HIS A 483 15.28 -35.36 -6.73
CA HIS A 483 15.49 -36.53 -7.57
C HIS A 483 15.91 -36.15 -8.98
N GLU A 484 16.73 -36.99 -9.60
CA GLU A 484 17.22 -36.79 -10.98
C GLU A 484 16.07 -36.79 -12.00
N LYS A 485 16.31 -36.12 -13.15
CA LYS A 485 15.34 -36.07 -14.25
C LYS A 485 14.96 -37.48 -14.71
N GLY A 486 13.67 -37.79 -14.69
CA GLY A 486 13.12 -39.08 -15.12
C GLY A 486 12.86 -40.07 -13.97
N ALA A 487 13.20 -39.72 -12.72
CA ALA A 487 12.76 -40.48 -11.56
C ALA A 487 11.22 -40.41 -11.41
N THR A 488 10.59 -41.56 -11.17
CA THR A 488 9.12 -41.63 -11.05
C THR A 488 8.68 -41.24 -9.64
N PRO A 489 7.75 -40.29 -9.49
CA PRO A 489 7.23 -39.93 -8.17
C PRO A 489 6.39 -41.07 -7.57
N PRO A 490 6.37 -41.22 -6.24
CA PRO A 490 5.60 -42.27 -5.57
C PRO A 490 4.08 -42.03 -5.72
N ALA A 491 3.31 -43.13 -5.65
CA ALA A 491 1.86 -43.06 -5.68
C ALA A 491 1.33 -42.29 -4.46
N GLY A 492 0.71 -41.13 -4.69
CA GLY A 492 0.21 -40.24 -3.64
C GLY A 492 1.04 -38.98 -3.41
N ALA A 493 2.13 -38.77 -4.15
CA ALA A 493 2.84 -37.49 -4.15
C ALA A 493 1.92 -36.34 -4.58
N GLU A 494 1.99 -35.23 -3.86
CA GLU A 494 1.31 -34.00 -4.27
C GLU A 494 2.02 -33.39 -5.47
N HIS A 495 1.27 -32.68 -6.31
CA HIS A 495 1.86 -32.04 -7.48
C HIS A 495 1.29 -30.66 -7.74
N PHE A 496 2.06 -29.87 -8.47
CA PHE A 496 1.63 -28.60 -9.02
C PHE A 496 2.39 -28.32 -10.33
N GLU A 497 1.84 -27.43 -11.16
CA GLU A 497 2.44 -27.06 -12.44
C GLU A 497 2.76 -25.56 -12.44
N VAL A 498 3.93 -25.20 -12.96
CA VAL A 498 4.38 -23.81 -13.18
C VAL A 498 5.19 -23.75 -14.47
N ASP A 499 4.80 -22.87 -15.40
CA ASP A 499 5.49 -22.65 -16.68
C ASP A 499 5.77 -23.95 -17.48
N GLY A 500 4.80 -24.88 -17.47
CA GLY A 500 4.95 -26.20 -18.11
C GLY A 500 5.87 -27.19 -17.40
N THR A 501 6.48 -26.77 -16.26
CA THR A 501 7.18 -27.66 -15.34
C THR A 501 6.16 -28.32 -14.41
N VAL A 502 6.19 -29.64 -14.32
CA VAL A 502 5.40 -30.39 -13.32
C VAL A 502 6.32 -30.75 -12.17
N VAL A 503 5.95 -30.35 -10.96
CA VAL A 503 6.68 -30.66 -9.74
C VAL A 503 5.83 -31.56 -8.86
N HIS A 504 6.39 -32.70 -8.49
CA HIS A 504 5.85 -33.59 -7.47
C HIS A 504 6.65 -33.45 -6.18
N PHE A 505 6.00 -33.50 -5.04
CA PHE A 505 6.67 -33.50 -3.75
C PHE A 505 5.95 -34.36 -2.71
N THR A 506 6.70 -34.82 -1.72
CA THR A 506 6.16 -35.49 -0.53
C THR A 506 6.64 -34.78 0.72
N VAL A 507 5.77 -34.75 1.74
CA VAL A 507 6.06 -34.20 3.07
C VAL A 507 5.71 -35.29 4.06
N ALA A 508 6.71 -35.83 4.76
CA ALA A 508 6.58 -36.87 5.77
C ALA A 508 6.95 -36.37 7.17
#